data_AF-A0A0C3HQT1-F1
#
_entry.id   AF-A0A0C3HQT1-F1
#
_cell.length_a   1.000
_cell.length_b   1.000
_cell.length_c   1.000
_cell.angle_alpha   90.00
_cell.angle_beta   90.00
_cell.angle_gamma   90.00
#
_symmetry.space_group_name_H-M   'P 1'
#
loop_
_entity.id
_entity.type
_entity.pdbx_description
1 polymer ?
#
loop_
_entity_poly.entity_id
_entity_poly.type
_entity_poly.pdbx_seq_one_letter_code
_entity_poly.pdbx_strand_id
1 'polypeptide(L)'
;MFLDYFALGVLIFVALVIFYGVIVIHDIPYEIAKEREHPHQDAIHYAGWVSLFTFHALWPFLWIWATLWRKERGWGFKQLEQETHDIHHRLEELIDQVDELKNEVSTLKQQSQQKLNAEKSKEEE
;
A
#
# COMPACT_ATOMS: atom_id res chain seq x y z
N MET A 1 -43.08 25.09 38.02
CA MET A 1 -43.48 23.68 38.16
C MET A 1 -43.67 22.99 36.80
N PHE A 2 -44.76 23.20 36.04
CA PHE A 2 -44.96 22.52 34.74
C PHE A 2 -43.85 22.82 33.71
N LEU A 3 -43.47 24.10 33.57
CA LEU A 3 -42.35 24.51 32.71
C LEU A 3 -41.02 23.86 33.12
N ASP A 4 -40.78 23.64 34.41
CA ASP A 4 -39.53 23.03 34.90
C ASP A 4 -39.48 21.54 34.58
N TYR A 5 -40.59 20.82 34.75
CA TYR A 5 -40.70 19.40 34.34
C TYR A 5 -40.66 19.25 32.82
N PHE A 6 -41.27 20.18 32.08
CA PHE A 6 -41.19 20.21 30.62
C PHE A 6 -39.75 20.47 30.14
N ALA A 7 -39.07 21.45 30.72
CA ALA A 7 -37.67 21.75 30.42
C ALA A 7 -36.76 20.58 30.77
N LEU A 8 -36.98 19.90 31.91
CA LEU A 8 -36.27 18.67 32.28
C LEU A 8 -36.48 17.57 31.24
N GLY A 9 -37.71 17.38 30.76
CA GLY A 9 -38.03 16.40 29.71
C GLY A 9 -37.32 16.71 28.40
N VAL A 10 -37.34 17.97 27.95
CA VAL A 10 -36.61 18.41 26.75
C VAL A 10 -35.10 18.25 26.93
N LEU A 11 -34.55 18.58 28.10
CA LEU A 11 -33.13 18.40 28.41
C LEU A 11 -32.70 16.95 28.24
N ILE A 12 -33.46 16.00 28.81
CA ILE A 12 -33.18 14.56 28.69
C ILE A 12 -33.30 14.13 27.23
N PHE A 13 -34.33 14.58 26.52
CA PHE A 13 -34.50 14.26 25.10
C PHE A 13 -33.31 14.73 24.25
N VAL A 14 -32.88 15.98 24.42
CA VAL A 14 -31.72 16.53 23.71
C VAL A 14 -30.45 15.77 24.06
N ALA A 15 -30.23 15.44 25.34
CA ALA A 15 -29.09 14.64 25.77
C ALA A 15 -29.06 13.26 25.11
N LEU A 16 -30.22 12.58 25.02
CA LEU A 16 -30.34 11.30 24.31
C LEU A 16 -30.06 11.46 22.81
N VAL A 17 -30.62 12.48 22.15
CA VAL A 17 -30.38 12.74 20.73
C VAL A 17 -28.88 12.97 20.45
N ILE A 18 -28.19 13.72 21.30
CA ILE A 18 -26.74 13.92 21.17
C ILE A 18 -25.99 12.60 21.40
N PHE A 19 -26.34 11.84 22.44
CA PHE A 19 -25.70 10.57 22.76
C PHE A 19 -25.82 9.55 21.61
N TYR A 20 -27.03 9.36 21.09
CA TYR A 20 -27.27 8.49 19.94
C TYR A 20 -26.63 9.03 18.65
N GLY A 21 -26.62 10.35 18.44
CA GLY A 21 -25.95 10.97 17.30
C GLY A 21 -24.45 10.69 17.29
N VAL A 22 -23.79 10.79 18.45
CA VAL A 22 -22.36 10.48 18.59
C VAL A 22 -22.08 9.01 18.32
N ILE A 23 -22.91 8.09 18.81
CA ILE A 23 -22.76 6.64 18.54
C ILE A 23 -22.77 6.36 17.04
N VAL A 24 -23.74 6.92 16.30
CA VAL A 24 -23.85 6.72 14.84
C VAL A 24 -22.62 7.26 14.11
N ILE A 25 -22.10 8.42 14.49
CA ILE A 25 -20.91 9.02 13.84
C ILE A 25 -19.65 8.14 14.04
N HIS A 26 -19.53 7.46 15.18
CA HIS A 26 -18.40 6.59 15.48
C HIS A 26 -18.42 5.27 14.71
N ASP A 27 -19.60 4.82 14.28
CA ASP A 27 -19.72 3.61 13.46
C ASP A 27 -19.43 3.88 11.96
N ILE A 28 -19.39 5.14 11.51
CA ILE A 28 -19.07 5.49 10.10
C ILE A 28 -17.73 4.88 9.62
N PRO A 29 -16.60 5.02 10.35
CA PRO A 29 -15.34 4.36 10.00
C PRO A 29 -15.45 2.84 9.86
N TYR A 30 -16.25 2.20 10.72
CA TYR A 30 -16.48 0.76 10.67
C TYR A 30 -17.25 0.36 9.42
N GLU A 31 -18.27 1.12 9.05
CA GLU A 31 -19.07 0.84 7.85
C GLU A 31 -18.24 0.98 6.57
N ILE A 32 -17.35 1.99 6.51
CA ILE A 32 -16.37 2.14 5.42
C ILE A 32 -15.41 0.94 5.36
N ALA A 33 -14.94 0.47 6.52
CA ALA A 33 -14.06 -0.69 6.59
C ALA A 33 -14.76 -1.98 6.15
N LYS A 34 -16.05 -2.13 6.47
CA LYS A 34 -16.89 -3.26 6.09
C LYS A 34 -17.15 -3.29 4.59
N GLU A 35 -17.55 -2.15 4.00
CA GLU A 35 -17.79 -2.03 2.56
C GLU A 35 -16.53 -2.36 1.75
N ARG A 36 -15.36 -2.05 2.30
CA ARG A 36 -14.09 -2.37 1.66
C ARG A 36 -13.64 -3.81 1.90
N GLU A 37 -14.17 -4.55 2.86
CA GLU A 37 -13.65 -5.86 3.29
C GLU A 37 -12.28 -5.76 4.00
N HIS A 38 -12.11 -4.75 4.88
CA HIS A 38 -10.91 -4.59 5.68
C HIS A 38 -10.65 -5.83 6.57
N PRO A 39 -9.43 -6.38 6.68
CA PRO A 39 -9.15 -7.57 7.48
C PRO A 39 -9.29 -7.33 8.99
N HIS A 40 -9.22 -6.07 9.41
CA HIS A 40 -9.33 -5.63 10.82
C HIS A 40 -10.63 -4.84 11.11
N GLN A 41 -11.75 -5.25 10.50
CA GLN A 41 -13.07 -4.62 10.73
C GLN A 41 -13.45 -4.59 12.21
N ASP A 42 -13.29 -5.71 12.92
CA ASP A 42 -13.63 -5.80 14.34
C ASP A 42 -12.76 -4.87 15.20
N ALA A 43 -11.48 -4.73 14.84
CA ALA A 43 -10.58 -3.82 15.52
C ALA A 43 -11.00 -2.36 15.34
N ILE A 44 -11.47 -1.97 14.14
CA ILE A 44 -11.99 -0.62 13.88
C ILE A 44 -13.29 -0.38 14.65
N HIS A 45 -14.15 -1.39 14.78
CA HIS A 45 -15.36 -1.30 15.59
C HIS A 45 -15.04 -1.06 17.06
N TYR A 46 -14.25 -1.94 17.69
CA TYR A 46 -13.86 -1.78 19.10
C TYR A 46 -13.06 -0.50 19.34
N ALA A 47 -12.19 -0.12 18.40
CA ALA A 47 -11.45 1.13 18.51
C ALA A 47 -12.35 2.37 18.38
N GLY A 48 -13.46 2.29 17.61
CA GLY A 48 -14.50 3.31 17.58
C GLY A 48 -15.08 3.55 18.98
N TRP A 49 -15.46 2.48 19.69
CA TRP A 49 -15.91 2.55 21.08
C TRP A 49 -14.83 3.08 22.04
N VAL A 50 -13.57 2.67 21.86
CA VAL A 50 -12.45 3.20 22.66
C VAL A 50 -12.23 4.69 22.38
N SER A 51 -12.46 5.15 21.15
CA SER A 51 -12.27 6.55 20.78
C SER A 51 -13.28 7.50 21.42
N LEU A 52 -14.49 7.00 21.75
CA LEU A 52 -15.47 7.70 22.57
C LEU A 52 -14.91 8.02 23.97
N PHE A 53 -14.15 7.10 24.56
CA PHE A 53 -13.47 7.32 25.84
C PHE A 53 -12.31 8.32 25.69
N THR A 54 -11.59 8.30 24.57
CA THR A 54 -10.48 9.23 24.30
C THR A 54 -10.92 10.57 23.70
N PHE A 55 -12.18 10.98 23.91
CA PHE A 55 -12.72 12.25 23.42
C PHE A 55 -12.52 12.45 21.90
N HIS A 56 -12.77 11.41 21.11
CA HIS A 56 -12.60 11.37 19.64
C HIS A 56 -11.15 11.55 19.13
N ALA A 57 -10.12 11.57 19.98
CA ALA A 57 -8.74 11.76 19.52
C ALA A 57 -8.27 10.66 18.54
N LEU A 58 -8.68 9.41 18.76
CA LEU A 58 -8.36 8.27 17.89
C LEU A 58 -9.29 8.15 16.67
N TRP A 59 -10.44 8.82 16.68
CA TRP A 59 -11.44 8.72 15.61
C TRP A 59 -10.93 9.15 14.22
N PRO A 60 -10.28 10.32 14.04
CA PRO A 60 -9.78 10.70 12.71
C PRO A 60 -8.70 9.73 12.20
N PHE A 61 -7.92 9.13 13.11
CA PHE A 61 -6.94 8.12 12.75
C PHE A 61 -7.59 6.82 12.25
N LEU A 62 -8.64 6.34 12.94
CA LEU A 62 -9.41 5.16 12.51
C LEU A 62 -10.09 5.38 11.17
N TRP A 63 -10.60 6.59 10.92
CA TRP A 63 -11.18 6.96 9.64
C TRP A 63 -10.14 6.91 8.51
N ILE A 64 -8.97 7.52 8.70
CA ILE A 64 -7.87 7.44 7.73
C ILE A 64 -7.51 5.97 7.47
N TRP A 65 -7.39 5.16 8.51
CA TRP A 65 -7.04 3.75 8.37
C TRP A 65 -8.10 2.94 7.61
N ALA A 66 -9.38 3.16 7.90
CA ALA A 66 -10.49 2.53 7.18
C ALA A 66 -10.48 2.89 5.67
N THR A 67 -10.15 4.14 5.33
CA THR A 67 -10.09 4.59 3.93
C THR A 67 -8.82 4.17 3.18
N LEU A 68 -7.71 3.97 3.91
CA LEU A 68 -6.39 3.64 3.35
C LEU A 68 -6.36 2.25 2.68
N TRP A 69 -7.12 1.31 3.21
CA TRP A 69 -7.13 -0.06 2.71
C TRP A 69 -7.89 -0.19 1.38
N ARG A 70 -7.36 -1.01 0.46
CA ARG A 70 -7.99 -1.36 -0.82
C ARG A 70 -7.89 -2.86 -1.09
N LYS A 71 -8.97 -3.48 -1.57
CA LYS A 71 -9.02 -4.94 -1.83
C LYS A 71 -7.98 -5.42 -2.84
N GLU A 72 -7.79 -4.63 -3.89
CA GLU A 72 -6.85 -4.94 -4.98
C GLU A 72 -5.37 -4.74 -4.62
N ARG A 73 -5.06 -3.83 -3.67
CA ARG A 73 -3.68 -3.46 -3.31
C ARG A 73 -3.25 -3.92 -1.91
N GLY A 74 -4.20 -4.34 -1.08
CA GLY A 74 -4.00 -4.51 0.36
C GLY A 74 -3.52 -3.22 1.03
N TRP A 75 -2.70 -3.36 2.07
CA TRP A 75 -2.00 -2.25 2.70
C TRP A 75 -0.74 -1.92 1.89
N GLY A 76 -0.88 -1.25 0.73
CA GLY A 76 0.14 -0.51 -0.03
C GLY A 76 1.44 -1.21 -0.49
N PHE A 77 2.06 -2.04 0.34
CA PHE A 77 3.40 -2.60 0.22
C PHE A 77 3.46 -3.95 -0.52
N LYS A 78 2.33 -4.66 -0.65
CA LYS A 78 2.30 -5.95 -1.37
C LYS A 78 2.65 -5.81 -2.85
N GLN A 79 2.22 -4.72 -3.49
CA GLN A 79 2.52 -4.47 -4.90
C GLN A 79 3.99 -4.10 -5.12
N LEU A 80 4.60 -3.37 -4.18
CA LEU A 80 6.03 -3.05 -4.22
C LEU A 80 6.89 -4.31 -4.15
N GLU A 81 6.53 -5.28 -3.31
CA GLU A 81 7.30 -6.51 -3.14
C GLU A 81 7.32 -7.35 -4.44
N GLN A 82 6.18 -7.45 -5.12
CA GLN A 82 6.08 -8.16 -6.40
C GLN A 82 6.84 -7.42 -7.52
N GLU A 83 6.74 -6.10 -7.59
CA GLU A 83 7.48 -5.29 -8.56
C GLU A 83 9.00 -5.38 -8.32
N THR A 84 9.42 -5.41 -7.05
CA THR A 84 10.84 -5.59 -6.68
C THR A 84 11.35 -6.96 -7.12
N HIS A 85 10.57 -8.04 -6.94
CA HIS A 85 10.97 -9.38 -7.35
C HIS A 85 11.11 -9.50 -8.89
N ASP A 86 10.17 -8.94 -9.65
CA ASP A 86 10.24 -8.89 -11.12
C ASP A 86 11.45 -8.07 -11.61
N ILE A 87 11.79 -6.98 -10.94
CA ILE A 87 12.98 -6.17 -11.26
C ILE A 87 14.26 -6.98 -11.03
N HIS A 88 14.37 -7.70 -9.91
CA HIS A 88 15.55 -8.52 -9.64
C HIS A 88 15.78 -9.60 -10.71
N HIS A 89 14.71 -10.27 -11.15
CA HIS A 89 14.80 -11.26 -12.22
C HIS A 89 15.29 -10.66 -13.55
N ARG A 90 14.76 -9.49 -13.93
CA ARG A 90 15.17 -8.79 -15.15
C ARG A 90 16.61 -8.32 -15.08
N LEU A 91 17.07 -7.87 -13.91
CA LEU A 91 18.46 -7.46 -13.72
C LEU A 91 19.42 -8.64 -13.90
N GLU A 92 19.09 -9.81 -13.36
CA GLU A 92 19.91 -11.01 -13.50
C GLU A 92 19.99 -11.46 -14.96
N GLU A 93 18.86 -11.46 -15.68
CA GLU A 93 18.82 -11.75 -17.13
C GLU A 93 19.66 -10.75 -17.94
N LEU A 94 19.60 -9.46 -17.61
CA LEU A 94 20.40 -8.43 -18.28
C LEU A 94 21.90 -8.59 -18.02
N ILE A 95 22.29 -9.02 -16.81
CA ILE A 95 23.70 -9.29 -16.47
C ILE A 95 24.24 -10.44 -17.32
N ASP A 96 23.49 -11.53 -17.43
CA ASP A 96 23.88 -12.69 -18.25
C ASP A 96 24.02 -12.32 -19.72
N GLN A 97 23.08 -11.54 -20.28
CA GLN A 97 23.14 -11.07 -21.66
C GLN A 97 24.36 -10.15 -21.90
N VAL A 98 24.69 -9.29 -20.94
CA VAL A 98 25.86 -8.41 -21.04
C VAL A 98 27.16 -9.23 -21.02
N ASP A 99 27.25 -10.26 -20.19
CA ASP A 99 28.42 -11.13 -20.12
C ASP A 99 28.57 -12.01 -21.37
N GLU A 100 27.47 -12.55 -21.90
CA GLU A 100 27.46 -13.30 -23.16
C GLU A 100 27.93 -12.41 -24.33
N LEU A 101 27.35 -11.22 -24.47
CA LEU A 101 27.69 -10.29 -25.55
C LEU A 101 29.15 -9.84 -25.44
N LYS A 102 29.67 -9.64 -24.23
CA LYS A 102 31.08 -9.31 -23.99
C LYS A 102 32.02 -10.44 -24.43
N ASN A 103 31.62 -11.70 -24.19
CA ASN A 103 32.38 -12.86 -24.66
C ASN A 103 32.37 -12.96 -26.19
N GLU A 104 31.21 -12.80 -26.83
CA GLU A 104 31.10 -12.79 -28.30
C GLU A 104 31.96 -11.69 -28.94
N VAL A 105 31.89 -10.46 -28.42
CA VAL A 105 32.71 -9.36 -28.91
C VAL A 105 34.21 -9.67 -28.76
N SER A 106 34.62 -10.32 -27.66
CA SER A 106 36.02 -10.70 -27.46
C SER A 106 36.51 -11.74 -28.48
N THR A 107 35.69 -12.75 -28.78
CA THR A 107 36.01 -13.82 -29.73
C THR A 107 36.06 -13.29 -31.16
N LEU A 108 35.08 -12.46 -31.55
CA LEU A 108 35.07 -11.80 -32.86
C LEU A 108 36.28 -10.88 -33.04
N LYS A 109 36.65 -10.12 -32.01
CA LYS A 109 37.84 -9.26 -32.05
C LYS A 109 39.12 -10.08 -32.21
N GLN A 110 39.25 -11.21 -31.51
CA GLN A 110 40.39 -12.12 -31.69
C GLN A 110 40.43 -12.74 -33.09
N GLN A 111 39.30 -13.22 -33.62
CA GLN A 111 39.22 -13.77 -34.97
C GLN A 111 39.57 -12.73 -36.04
N SER A 112 39.06 -11.50 -35.90
CA SER A 112 39.39 -10.39 -36.80
C SER A 112 40.89 -10.06 -36.75
N GLN A 113 41.49 -10.03 -35.57
CA GLN A 113 42.92 -9.77 -35.40
C GLN A 113 43.78 -10.89 -36.01
N GLN A 114 43.37 -12.15 -35.83
CA GLN A 114 44.05 -13.30 -36.44
C GLN A 114 43.97 -13.27 -37.96
N LYS A 115 42.80 -12.94 -38.54
CA LYS A 115 42.64 -12.77 -39.98
C LYS A 115 43.57 -11.68 -40.52
N LEU A 116 43.60 -10.52 -39.87
CA LEU A 116 44.45 -9.40 -40.28
C LEU A 116 45.94 -9.77 -40.25
N ASN A 117 46.38 -10.48 -39.21
CA ASN A 117 47.77 -10.94 -39.09
C ASN A 117 48.12 -12.02 -40.14
N ALA A 118 47.18 -12.91 -40.47
CA ALA A 118 47.36 -13.93 -41.51
C ALA A 118 47.39 -13.36 -42.92
N GLU A 119 46.72 -12.22 -43.15
CA GLU A 119 46.71 -11.52 -44.44
C GLU A 119 48.02 -10.72 -44.62
N LYS A 120 48.50 -10.05 -43.57
CA LYS A 120 49.80 -9.35 -43.56
C LYS A 120 50.99 -10.27 -43.80
N SER A 121 50.99 -11.44 -43.20
CA SER A 121 52.08 -12.43 -43.38
C SER A 121 52.14 -13.03 -44.78
N LYS A 122 51.04 -12.99 -45.54
CA LYS A 122 51.01 -13.41 -46.95
C LYS A 122 51.42 -12.33 -47.94
N GLU A 123 51.35 -11.05 -47.55
CA GLU A 123 51.86 -9.92 -48.37
C GLU A 123 53.37 -9.70 -48.20
N GLU A 124 53.97 -10.22 -47.13
CA GLU A 124 55.42 -10.09 -46.84
C GLU A 124 56.27 -11.26 -47.40
N GLU A 125 55.66 -12.34 -47.91
CA GLU A 125 56.31 -13.44 -48.67
C GLU A 125 56.23 -13.22 -50.20
#